data_AF-A0A3D8Z265-F1
#
_entry.id   AF-A0A3D8Z265-F1
#
_cell.length_a   1.000
_cell.length_b   1.000
_cell.length_c   1.000
_cell.angle_alpha   90.00
_cell.angle_beta   90.00
_cell.angle_gamma   90.00
#
_symmetry.space_group_name_H-M   'P 1'
#
loop_
_entity.id
_entity.type
_entity.pdbx_description
1 polymer ?
#
loop_
_entity_poly.entity_id
_entity_poly.type
_entity_poly.pdbx_seq_one_letter_code
_entity_poly.pdbx_strand_id
1 'polypeptide(L)'
;MNADKLKQYIGLFGGLASSIFLFLHTIGIQFTWFNPASIDAFSGVLVAAIPFVLIVYGVYKNSYILTEKAKEQEKELKRKGLK
;
A
#
# COMPACT_ATOMS: atom_id res chain seq x y z
N MET A 1 16.58 0.07 1.42
CA MET A 1 16.22 1.48 1.18
C MET A 1 15.85 2.11 2.53
N ASN A 2 16.52 3.19 2.96
CA ASN A 2 16.18 3.87 4.21
C ASN A 2 14.98 4.81 4.02
N ALA A 3 14.18 5.02 5.07
CA ALA A 3 12.96 5.82 5.06
C ALA A 3 13.19 7.24 4.53
N ASP A 4 14.32 7.87 4.86
CA ASP A 4 14.64 9.22 4.39
C ASP A 4 14.89 9.29 2.89
N LYS A 5 15.57 8.29 2.32
CA LYS A 5 15.78 8.21 0.88
C LYS A 5 14.48 7.94 0.14
N LEU A 6 13.60 7.11 0.70
CA LEU A 6 12.27 6.89 0.13
C LEU A 6 11.45 8.20 0.08
N LYS A 7 11.44 8.99 1.16
CA LYS A 7 10.77 10.30 1.18
C LYS A 7 11.34 11.26 0.13
N GLN A 8 12.67 11.30 -0.02
CA GLN A 8 13.32 12.11 -1.06
C GLN A 8 12.86 11.71 -2.46
N TYR A 9 12.80 10.41 -2.77
CA TYR A 9 12.31 9.94 -4.06
C TYR A 9 10.83 10.29 -4.28
N ILE A 10 9.97 10.08 -3.28
CA ILE A 10 8.55 10.46 -3.36
C ILE A 10 8.42 11.96 -3.65
N GLY A 11 9.20 12.80 -2.98
CA GLY A 11 9.22 14.25 -3.21
C GLY A 11 9.69 14.62 -4.61
N LEU A 12 10.78 14.03 -5.11
CA LEU A 12 11.32 14.29 -6.44
C LEU A 12 10.33 13.88 -7.55
N PHE A 13 9.83 12.64 -7.49
CA PHE A 13 8.87 12.15 -8.49
C PHE A 13 7.52 12.86 -8.39
N GLY A 14 7.05 13.16 -7.18
CA GLY A 14 5.82 13.92 -6.95
C GLY A 14 5.93 15.35 -7.49
N GLY A 15 7.05 16.02 -7.25
CA GLY A 15 7.32 17.38 -7.77
C GLY A 15 7.42 17.43 -9.28
N LEU A 16 8.10 16.44 -9.89
CA LEU A 16 8.17 16.31 -11.34
C LEU A 16 6.79 16.06 -11.96
N ALA A 17 6.04 15.09 -11.42
CA ALA A 17 4.69 14.78 -11.89
C ALA A 17 3.73 15.98 -11.78
N SER A 18 3.80 16.72 -10.66
CA SER A 18 3.02 17.94 -10.45
C SER A 18 3.37 19.02 -11.48
N SER A 19 4.67 19.23 -11.75
CA SER A 19 5.13 20.18 -12.76
C SER A 19 4.67 19.80 -14.16
N ILE A 20 4.73 18.52 -14.52
CA ILE A 20 4.22 18.00 -15.80
C ILE A 20 2.71 18.22 -15.90
N PHE A 21 1.96 17.90 -14.85
CA PHE A 21 0.51 18.10 -14.81
C PHE A 21 0.14 19.58 -15.03
N LEU A 22 0.84 20.51 -14.37
CA LEU A 22 0.63 21.94 -14.56
C LEU A 22 0.97 22.38 -15.99
N PHE A 23 2.08 21.91 -16.55
CA PHE A 23 2.44 22.21 -17.94
C PHE A 23 1.38 21.69 -18.94
N LEU A 24 0.88 20.48 -18.75
CA LEU A 24 -0.20 19.94 -19.58
C LEU A 24 -1.44 20.84 -19.53
N HIS A 25 -1.78 21.35 -18.34
CA HIS A 25 -2.86 22.31 -18.19
C HIS A 25 -2.59 23.60 -18.99
N THR A 26 -1.39 24.17 -18.92
CA THR A 26 -1.09 25.44 -19.61
C THR A 26 -1.16 25.34 -21.14
N ILE A 27 -0.95 24.15 -21.70
CA ILE A 27 -1.10 23.90 -23.15
C ILE A 27 -2.51 23.41 -23.54
N GLY A 28 -3.48 23.48 -22.62
CA GLY A 28 -4.89 23.17 -22.87
C GLY A 28 -5.28 21.69 -22.68
N ILE A 29 -4.37 20.84 -22.20
CA ILE A 29 -4.68 19.45 -21.84
C ILE A 29 -5.18 19.43 -20.40
N GLN A 30 -6.51 19.43 -20.24
CA GLN A 30 -7.16 19.43 -18.94
C GLN A 30 -7.70 18.04 -18.58
N PHE A 31 -7.50 17.65 -17.32
CA PHE A 31 -8.00 16.41 -16.76
C PHE A 31 -9.16 16.70 -15.80
N THR A 32 -10.39 16.59 -16.28
CA THR A 32 -11.60 16.87 -15.48
C THR A 32 -11.76 15.94 -14.27
N TRP A 33 -11.20 14.74 -14.36
CA TRP A 33 -11.16 13.76 -13.27
C TRP A 33 -10.10 14.06 -12.22
N PHE A 34 -9.13 14.97 -12.44
CA PHE A 34 -8.13 15.33 -11.44
C PHE A 34 -8.57 16.60 -10.70
N ASN A 35 -9.47 16.43 -9.74
CA ASN A 35 -10.10 17.50 -8.98
C ASN A 35 -10.11 17.15 -7.48
N PRO A 36 -10.44 18.09 -6.58
CA PRO A 36 -10.39 17.84 -5.14
C PRO A 36 -11.20 16.61 -4.71
N ALA A 37 -12.42 16.43 -5.25
CA ALA A 37 -13.29 15.33 -4.87
C ALA A 37 -12.70 13.95 -5.22
N SER A 38 -12.09 13.81 -6.40
CA SER A 38 -11.45 12.55 -6.80
C SER A 38 -10.14 12.29 -6.06
N ILE A 39 -9.37 13.34 -5.76
CA ILE A 39 -8.14 13.26 -4.94
C ILE A 39 -8.49 12.79 -3.52
N ASP A 40 -9.54 13.36 -2.92
CA ASP A 40 -9.99 12.99 -1.58
C ASP A 40 -10.50 11.55 -1.56
N ALA A 41 -11.33 11.16 -2.53
CA ALA A 41 -11.82 9.79 -2.66
C ALA A 41 -10.68 8.78 -2.82
N PHE A 42 -9.70 9.08 -3.67
CA PHE A 42 -8.53 8.23 -3.88
C PHE A 42 -7.65 8.14 -2.63
N SER A 43 -7.45 9.26 -1.92
CA SER A 43 -6.73 9.28 -0.64
C SER A 43 -7.45 8.41 0.40
N GLY A 44 -8.78 8.44 0.43
CA GLY A 44 -9.60 7.55 1.26
C GLY A 44 -9.35 6.07 0.95
N VAL A 45 -9.26 5.70 -0.33
CA VAL A 45 -8.92 4.32 -0.75
C VAL A 45 -7.54 3.92 -0.23
N LEU A 46 -6.52 4.79 -0.35
CA LEU A 46 -5.16 4.50 0.15
C LEU A 46 -5.14 4.30 1.66
N VAL A 47 -5.85 5.13 2.42
CA VAL A 47 -5.96 5.00 3.88
C VAL A 47 -6.68 3.71 4.25
N ALA A 48 -7.79 3.38 3.58
CA ALA A 48 -8.54 2.15 3.82
C ALA A 48 -7.77 0.88 3.40
N ALA A 49 -6.85 0.98 2.43
CA ALA A 49 -6.01 -0.12 2.01
C ALA A 49 -4.99 -0.55 3.09
N ILE A 50 -4.56 0.35 3.98
CA ILE A 50 -3.60 0.04 5.05
C ILE A 50 -4.10 -1.10 5.95
N PRO A 51 -5.26 -1.00 6.63
CA PRO A 51 -5.76 -2.09 7.48
C PRO A 51 -6.03 -3.36 6.68
N PHE A 52 -6.49 -3.24 5.42
CA PHE A 52 -6.70 -4.40 4.55
C PHE A 52 -5.39 -5.18 4.31
N VAL A 53 -4.30 -4.49 3.92
CA VAL A 53 -3.00 -5.11 3.69
C VAL A 53 -2.46 -5.76 4.97
N LEU A 54 -2.61 -5.11 6.12
CA LEU A 54 -2.19 -5.67 7.41
C LEU A 54 -2.95 -6.95 7.75
N ILE A 55 -4.28 -6.99 7.53
CA ILE A 55 -5.10 -8.19 7.75
C ILE A 55 -4.69 -9.29 6.79
N VAL A 56 -4.57 -9.01 5.49
CA VAL A 56 -4.15 -10.00 4.49
C VAL A 56 -2.77 -10.57 4.83
N TYR A 57 -1.81 -9.73 5.19
CA TYR A 57 -0.49 -10.16 5.63
C TYR A 57 -0.54 -11.00 6.91
N GLY A 58 -1.37 -10.60 7.88
CA GLY A 58 -1.61 -11.34 9.11
C GLY A 58 -2.19 -12.73 8.84
N VAL A 59 -3.22 -12.82 8.00
CA VAL A 59 -3.81 -14.09 7.55
C VAL A 59 -2.77 -14.93 6.82
N TYR A 60 -2.01 -14.36 5.88
CA TYR A 60 -0.96 -15.09 5.15
C TYR A 60 0.08 -15.72 6.08
N LYS A 61 0.48 -15.02 7.17
CA LYS A 61 1.45 -15.54 8.13
C LYS A 61 0.86 -16.45 9.21
N ASN A 62 -0.33 -16.15 9.74
CA ASN A 62 -0.92 -16.87 10.87
C ASN A 62 -1.93 -17.94 10.47
N SER A 63 -2.50 -17.87 9.27
CA SER A 63 -3.23 -19.02 8.74
C SER A 63 -2.21 -20.03 8.28
N TYR A 64 -2.11 -21.11 9.04
CA TYR A 64 -1.45 -22.39 8.77
C TYR A 64 -1.80 -23.04 7.42
N ILE A 65 -2.47 -22.31 6.54
CA ILE A 65 -3.06 -22.73 5.29
C ILE A 65 -2.05 -22.51 4.15
N LEU A 66 -1.33 -21.38 4.15
CA LEU A 66 -0.60 -20.92 2.96
C LEU A 66 0.91 -21.19 2.99
N THR A 67 1.55 -21.14 4.17
CA THR A 67 3.01 -21.31 4.27
C THR A 67 3.39 -22.61 4.99
N GLU A 68 4.37 -23.34 4.45
CA GLU A 68 4.88 -24.59 5.04
C GLU A 68 5.39 -24.39 6.47
N LYS A 69 6.08 -23.27 6.74
CA LYS A 69 6.54 -22.90 8.09
C LYS A 69 5.40 -22.77 9.09
N ALA A 70 4.28 -22.21 8.66
CA ALA A 70 3.12 -22.15 9.51
C ALA A 70 2.64 -23.60 9.76
N LYS A 71 2.39 -24.42 8.73
CA LYS A 71 1.91 -25.80 8.93
C LYS A 71 2.79 -26.60 9.91
N GLU A 72 4.10 -26.44 9.85
CA GLU A 72 5.04 -27.04 10.82
C GLU A 72 4.83 -26.51 12.24
N GLN A 73 4.66 -25.20 12.43
CA GLN A 73 4.28 -24.63 13.72
C GLN A 73 2.94 -25.17 14.23
N GLU A 74 1.94 -25.38 13.36
CA GLU A 74 0.66 -25.98 13.76
C GLU A 74 0.85 -27.40 14.29
N LYS A 75 1.61 -28.23 13.56
CA LYS A 75 1.92 -29.60 13.97
C LYS A 75 2.67 -29.63 15.30
N GLU A 76 3.61 -28.71 15.52
CA GLU A 76 4.37 -28.66 16.75
C GLU A 76 3.56 -28.15 17.94
N LEU A 77 2.66 -27.18 17.72
CA LEU A 77 1.72 -26.70 18.74
C LEU A 77 0.73 -27.80 19.17
N LYS A 78 0.20 -28.57 18.20
CA LYS A 78 -0.64 -29.75 18.47
C LYS A 78 0.13 -30.82 19.27
N ARG A 79 1.39 -31.09 18.89
CA ARG A 79 2.26 -32.04 19.62
C ARG A 79 2.48 -31.62 21.08
N LYS A 80 2.55 -30.32 21.35
CA LYS A 80 2.75 -29.76 22.70
C LYS A 80 1.44 -29.58 23.49
N GLY A 81 0.28 -29.89 22.92
CA GLY A 81 -1.03 -29.69 23.56
C GLY A 81 -1.40 -28.22 23.79
N LEU A 82 -0.73 -27.31 23.09
CA LEU A 82 -0.93 -25.86 23.20
C LEU A 82 -1.98 -25.33 22.22
N LYS A 83 -2.50 -26.21 21.34
CA LYS A 83 -3.54 -25.92 20.35
C LYS A 83 -4.21 -27.19 19.87
#